data_AF-A0A225WKY4-F1
#
_entry.id   AF-A0A225WKY4-F1
#
_cell.length_a   1.000
_cell.length_b   1.000
_cell.length_c   1.000
_cell.angle_alpha   90.00
_cell.angle_beta   90.00
_cell.angle_gamma   90.00
#
_symmetry.space_group_name_H-M   'P 1'
#
loop_
_entity.id
_entity.type
_entity.pdbx_description
1 polymer ?
#
loop_
_entity_poly.entity_id
_entity_poly.type
_entity_poly.pdbx_seq_one_letter_code
_entity_poly.pdbx_strand_id
1 'polypeptide(L)' 'MYVIVSSMSGSEPEADVSLPGVWEAPPITKEWHDNWEGFKGYMAEYQADTHQVFRLRSFTSVNHRNKEIKTAD' A
#
# COMPACT_ATOMS: atom_id res chain seq x y z
N MET A 1 -13.57 9.94 6.45
CA MET A 1 -12.10 10.09 6.55
C MET A 1 -11.74 11.28 5.67
N TYR A 2 -11.34 12.41 6.27
CA TYR A 2 -10.99 13.61 5.50
C TYR A 2 -9.49 13.60 5.21
N VAL A 3 -9.12 13.68 3.94
CA VAL A 3 -7.73 13.91 3.53
C VAL A 3 -7.55 15.41 3.39
N ILE A 4 -6.75 16.00 4.27
CA ILE A 4 -6.36 17.42 4.18
C ILE A 4 -5.26 17.51 3.13
N VAL A 5 -5.53 18.22 2.02
CA VAL A 5 -4.52 18.60 1.04
C VAL A 5 -4.20 20.08 1.30
N SER A 6 -3.02 20.36 1.86
CA SER A 6 -2.48 21.73 1.90
C SER A 6 -2.14 22.14 0.47
N SER A 7 -2.86 23.14 -0.06
CA SER A 7 -2.55 23.74 -1.36
C SER A 7 -1.25 24.54 -1.27
N MET A 8 -0.14 23.98 -1.75
CA MET A 8 1.05 24.76 -2.10
C MET A 8 0.74 25.47 -3.42
N SER A 9 0.35 26.74 -3.33
CA SER A 9 0.09 27.62 -4.47
C SER A 9 1.42 28.11 -5.04
N GLY A 10 1.89 27.53 -6.15
CA GLY A 10 3.08 28.05 -6.83
C GLY A 10 3.73 27.20 -7.93
N SER A 11 3.01 26.28 -8.58
CA SER A 11 3.58 25.50 -9.69
C SER A 11 2.73 25.73 -10.95
N GLU A 12 3.40 26.09 -12.05
CA GLU A 12 2.81 26.20 -13.40
C GLU A 12 1.98 24.94 -13.74
N PRO A 13 0.92 25.05 -14.55
CA PRO A 13 0.14 23.88 -14.93
C PRO A 13 1.08 22.93 -15.68
N GLU A 14 1.48 21.84 -15.04
CA GLU A 14 2.20 20.76 -15.71
C GLU A 14 1.39 20.40 -16.94
N ALA A 15 2.02 20.48 -18.11
CA ALA A 15 1.39 20.10 -19.36
C ALA A 15 0.75 18.73 -19.13
N ASP A 16 -0.56 18.63 -19.38
CA ASP A 16 -1.29 17.37 -19.30
C ASP A 16 -0.68 16.44 -20.35
N VAL A 17 0.34 15.69 -19.93
CA VAL A 17 0.93 14.63 -20.73
C VAL A 17 -0.20 13.63 -20.86
N SER A 18 -0.88 13.63 -22.01
CA SER A 18 -1.77 12.54 -22.38
C SER A 18 -0.96 11.25 -22.25
N LEU A 19 -1.13 10.57 -21.11
CA LEU A 19 -0.43 9.35 -20.80
C LEU A 19 -0.83 8.34 -21.89
N PRO A 20 0.14 7.64 -22.49
CA PRO A 20 -0.15 6.66 -23.53
C PRO A 20 -0.92 5.49 -22.91
N GLY A 21 -2.24 5.52 -23.04
CA GLY A 21 -3.14 4.49 -22.51
C GLY A 21 -3.30 4.58 -20.99
N VAL A 22 -4.54 4.44 -20.52
CA VAL A 22 -4.77 4.12 -19.10
C VAL A 22 -4.11 2.77 -18.86
N TRP A 23 -2.98 2.77 -18.15
CA TRP A 23 -2.34 1.54 -17.73
C TRP A 23 -3.06 1.03 -16.49
N GLU A 24 -3.80 -0.06 -16.65
CA GLU A 24 -4.50 -0.72 -15.55
C GLU A 24 -3.65 -1.86 -15.01
N ALA A 25 -3.45 -1.85 -13.70
CA ALA A 25 -2.84 -2.96 -13.01
C ALA A 25 -3.73 -4.21 -13.17
N PRO A 26 -3.16 -5.39 -13.45
CA PRO A 26 -3.89 -6.64 -13.31
C PRO A 26 -4.50 -6.74 -11.90
N PRO A 27 -5.72 -7.26 -11.73
CA PRO A 27 -6.29 -7.43 -10.40
C PRO A 27 -5.50 -8.46 -9.59
N ILE A 28 -5.51 -8.32 -8.26
CA ILE A 28 -4.97 -9.33 -7.35
C ILE A 28 -5.85 -10.58 -7.45
N THR A 29 -5.24 -11.70 -7.83
CA THR A 29 -5.93 -12.98 -8.09
C THR A 29 -5.94 -13.92 -6.88
N LYS A 30 -5.08 -13.68 -5.88
CA LYS A 30 -4.95 -14.53 -4.69
C LYS A 30 -4.94 -13.66 -3.43
N GLU A 31 -5.99 -13.79 -2.63
CA GLU A 31 -6.13 -13.05 -1.36
C GLU A 31 -5.60 -13.83 -0.16
N TRP A 32 -5.60 -15.18 -0.22
CA TRP A 32 -5.25 -16.06 0.89
C TRP A 32 -4.02 -16.90 0.57
N HIS A 33 -3.07 -16.98 1.51
CA HIS A 33 -1.84 -17.75 1.39
C HIS A 33 -1.66 -18.69 2.58
N ASP A 34 -1.07 -19.86 2.35
CA ASP A 34 -0.89 -20.90 3.37
C ASP A 34 0.04 -20.46 4.51
N ASN A 35 0.97 -19.56 4.19
CA ASN A 35 1.93 -18.99 5.13
C ASN A 35 2.45 -17.64 4.65
N TRP A 36 3.24 -16.99 5.51
CA TRP A 36 3.78 -15.68 5.27
C TRP A 36 4.80 -15.65 4.12
N GLU A 37 5.58 -16.72 3.96
CA GLU A 37 6.56 -16.89 2.89
C GLU A 37 5.88 -16.93 1.53
N GLY A 38 4.76 -17.64 1.41
CA GLY A 38 3.96 -17.72 0.20
C GLY A 38 3.31 -16.39 -0.17
N PHE A 39 2.87 -15.61 0.82
CA PHE A 39 2.40 -14.24 0.60
C PHE A 39 3.51 -13.33 0.08
N LYS A 40 4.68 -13.32 0.73
CA LYS A 40 5.83 -12.50 0.32
C LYS A 40 6.29 -12.83 -1.09
N GLY A 41 6.34 -14.12 -1.45
CA GLY A 41 6.70 -14.58 -2.80
C GLY A 41 5.74 -14.05 -3.85
N TYR A 42 4.44 -14.24 -3.64
CA TYR A 42 3.39 -13.72 -4.53
C TYR A 42 3.49 -12.20 -4.73
N MET A 43 3.68 -11.44 -3.64
CA MET A 43 3.79 -9.98 -3.73
C MET A 43 5.04 -9.53 -4.49
N ALA A 44 6.15 -10.27 -4.42
CA ALA A 44 7.37 -9.94 -5.14
C ALA A 44 7.21 -10.14 -6.65
N GLU A 45 6.57 -11.24 -7.06
CA GLU A 45 6.23 -11.51 -8.46
C GLU A 45 5.28 -10.44 -8.99
N TYR A 46 4.20 -10.17 -8.27
CA TYR A 46 3.21 -9.16 -8.66
C TYR A 46 3.81 -7.75 -8.75
N GLN A 47 4.72 -7.37 -7.85
CA GLN A 47 5.47 -6.11 -7.94
C GLN A 47 6.36 -6.05 -9.18
N ALA A 48 7.03 -7.15 -9.54
CA ALA A 48 7.87 -7.20 -10.73
C ALA A 48 7.02 -7.04 -12.01
N ASP A 49 5.87 -7.71 -12.07
CA ASP A 49 4.98 -7.72 -13.24
C ASP A 49 4.24 -6.40 -13.44
N THR A 50 3.85 -5.74 -12.33
CA THR A 50 3.08 -4.49 -12.37
C THR A 50 3.97 -3.26 -12.27
N HIS A 51 5.26 -3.41 -11.98
CA HIS A 51 6.16 -2.29 -11.67
C HIS A 51 5.64 -1.37 -10.55
N GLN A 52 4.76 -1.87 -9.68
CA GLN A 52 4.20 -1.13 -8.56
C GLN A 52 4.93 -1.42 -7.26
N VAL A 53 5.03 -0.42 -6.38
CA VAL A 53 5.62 -0.59 -5.05
C VAL A 53 4.51 -0.79 -4.01
N PHE A 54 4.54 -1.93 -3.33
CA PHE A 54 3.59 -2.24 -2.26
C PHE A 54 4.22 -2.05 -0.88
N ARG A 55 3.42 -1.59 0.09
CA ARG A 55 3.83 -1.45 1.49
C ARG A 55 2.92 -2.26 2.39
N LEU A 56 3.51 -3.17 3.16
CA LEU A 56 2.80 -3.88 4.20
C LEU A 56 2.44 -2.94 5.36
N ARG A 57 1.17 -2.98 5.78
CA ARG A 57 0.71 -2.38 7.03
C ARG A 57 0.10 -3.48 7.90
N SER A 58 0.67 -3.70 9.07
CA SER A 58 0.03 -4.52 10.10
C SER A 58 -0.80 -3.62 11.02
N PHE A 59 -2.01 -4.08 11.38
CA PHE A 59 -2.78 -3.47 12.44
C PHE A 59 -2.67 -4.36 13.68
N THR A 60 -2.01 -3.88 14.72
CA THR A 60 -2.15 -4.49 16.05
C THR A 60 -3.42 -3.93 16.69
N SER A 61 -4.25 -4.81 17.26
CA SER A 61 -5.42 -4.36 18.00
C SER A 61 -4.98 -3.43 19.13
N VAL A 62 -5.71 -2.33 19.34
CA VAL A 62 -5.48 -1.40 20.46
C VAL A 62 -5.44 -2.17 21.78
N ASN A 63 -6.27 -3.20 21.93
CA ASN A 63 -6.28 -4.05 23.12
C ASN A 63 -4.99 -4.85 23.29
N HIS A 64 -4.43 -5.39 22.19
CA HIS A 64 -3.17 -6.12 22.21
C HIS A 64 -2.02 -5.19 22.61
N ARG A 65 -1.92 -4.03 21.95
CA ARG A 65 -0.90 -3.01 22.26
C ARG A 65 -1.00 -2.51 23.70
N ASN A 66 -2.23 -2.25 24.18
CA ASN A 66 -2.45 -1.80 25.55
C ASN A 66 -2.10 -2.87 26.58
N LYS A 67 -2.26 -4.16 26.25
CA LYS A 67 -1.85 -5.27 27.12
C LYS A 67 -0.33 -5.36 27.22
N GLU A 68 0.38 -5.25 26.10
CA GLU A 68 1.85 -5.24 26.09
C GLU A 68 2.43 -4.08 26.89
N ILE A 69 1.89 -2.86 26.72
CA ILE A 69 2.32 -1.67 27.48
C ILE A 69 2.15 -1.89 28.98
N LYS A 70 1.01 -2.43 29.43
CA LYS A 70 0.74 -2.67 30.86
C LYS A 70 1.56 -3.80 31.48
N THR A 71 2.12 -4.69 30.67
CA THR A 71 2.91 -5.84 31.14
C THR A 71 4.41 -5.52 31.13
N ALA A 72 4.81 -4.37 30.56
CA ALA A 72 6.19 -3.90 30.50
C ALA A 72 6.57 -3.00 31.70
N ASP A 73 5.63 -2.70 32.59
CA ASP A 73 5.80 -2.09 33.92
C ASP A 73 5.86 -3.17 35.02
#